data_AF-K1S1I5-F1
#
_entry.id   AF-K1S1I5-F1
#
_cell.length_a   1.000
_cell.length_b   1.000
_cell.length_c   1.000
_cell.angle_alpha   90.00
_cell.angle_beta   90.00
_cell.angle_gamma   90.00
#
_symmetry.space_group_name_H-M   'P 1'
#
loop_
_entity.id
_entity.type
_entity.pdbx_description
1 polymer ?
#
loop_
_entity_poly.entity_id
_entity_poly.type
_entity_poly.pdbx_seq_one_letter_code
_entity_poly.pdbx_strand_id
1 'polypeptide(L)'
;MIEIDKPKIEIVDVSTVGSRSTGRFVVEPLERGFGTTLGNGMRRVLLSSLPGYAITSVKIDGVLHEFSTIPHVKEDVTEIVLNLKNVILKIHDEMPKTLYIEASGEGEITAADIQHDADVEILNPDLHIV
;
A
#
# COMPACT_ATOMS: atom_id res chain seq x y z
N MET A 1 20.20 -39.63 -18.74
CA MET A 1 20.01 -38.43 -17.92
C MET A 1 19.21 -37.47 -18.79
N ILE A 2 18.00 -37.09 -18.37
CA ILE A 2 17.21 -36.12 -19.14
C ILE A 2 17.90 -34.78 -18.99
N GLU A 3 18.26 -34.16 -20.11
CA GLU A 3 18.90 -32.85 -20.13
C GLU A 3 17.84 -31.82 -19.72
N ILE A 4 18.07 -31.16 -18.58
CA ILE A 4 17.16 -30.11 -18.09
C ILE A 4 17.62 -28.80 -18.73
N ASP A 5 16.81 -28.26 -19.63
CA ASP A 5 17.03 -26.93 -20.18
C ASP A 5 17.01 -25.90 -19.05
N LYS A 6 18.03 -25.04 -19.02
CA LYS A 6 18.10 -23.97 -18.01
C LYS A 6 16.98 -22.97 -18.26
N PRO A 7 16.10 -22.69 -17.28
CA PRO A 7 15.09 -21.66 -17.43
C PRO A 7 15.74 -20.27 -17.53
N LYS A 8 15.24 -19.46 -18.47
CA LYS A 8 15.53 -18.03 -18.58
C LYS A 8 14.37 -17.23 -17.97
N ILE A 9 14.70 -16.07 -17.42
CA ILE A 9 13.73 -15.11 -16.89
C ILE A 9 13.78 -13.87 -17.76
N GLU A 10 12.66 -13.48 -18.35
CA GLU A 10 12.53 -12.29 -19.17
C GLU A 10 11.54 -11.32 -18.54
N ILE A 11 11.93 -10.05 -18.49
CA ILE A 11 11.05 -8.95 -18.10
C ILE A 11 10.32 -8.53 -19.36
N VAL A 12 9.00 -8.70 -19.39
CA VAL A 12 8.22 -8.47 -20.61
C VAL A 12 7.51 -7.12 -20.61
N ASP A 13 7.09 -6.67 -19.43
CA ASP A 13 6.53 -5.33 -19.28
C ASP A 13 6.79 -4.82 -17.86
N VAL A 14 7.12 -3.55 -17.75
CA VAL A 14 7.14 -2.82 -16.48
C VAL A 14 6.56 -1.45 -16.75
N SER A 15 5.45 -1.13 -16.10
CA SER A 15 4.78 0.15 -16.22
C SER A 15 4.55 0.75 -14.84
N THR A 16 4.80 2.05 -14.74
CA THR A 16 4.52 2.84 -13.54
C THR A 16 3.52 3.93 -13.91
N VAL A 17 2.39 3.97 -13.22
CA VAL A 17 1.34 4.99 -13.37
C VAL A 17 1.07 5.59 -12.00
N GLY A 18 1.50 6.83 -11.78
CA GLY A 18 1.48 7.46 -10.45
C GLY A 18 2.30 6.65 -9.45
N SER A 19 1.71 6.34 -8.30
CA SER A 19 2.31 5.51 -7.24
C SER A 19 2.21 3.99 -7.50
N ARG A 20 1.52 3.56 -8.56
CA ARG A 20 1.31 2.13 -8.86
C ARG A 20 2.30 1.65 -9.90
N SER A 21 3.03 0.58 -9.58
CA SER A 21 3.91 -0.12 -10.52
C SER A 21 3.40 -1.53 -10.80
N THR A 22 3.36 -1.91 -12.06
CA THR A 22 2.98 -3.26 -12.52
C THR A 22 4.13 -3.85 -13.31
N GLY A 23 4.49 -5.10 -13.02
CA GLY A 23 5.55 -5.83 -13.72
C GLY A 23 5.05 -7.20 -14.22
N ARG A 24 5.44 -7.57 -15.44
CA ARG A 24 5.17 -8.88 -16.03
C ARG A 24 6.48 -9.59 -16.36
N PHE A 25 6.63 -10.79 -15.81
CA PHE A 25 7.81 -11.63 -15.98
C PHE A 25 7.41 -12.95 -16.63
N VAL A 26 8.26 -13.48 -17.51
CA VAL A 26 8.10 -14.80 -18.12
C VAL A 26 9.30 -15.66 -17.77
N VAL A 27 9.04 -16.89 -17.33
CA VAL A 27 10.07 -17.88 -16.97
C VAL A 27 9.83 -19.14 -17.80
N GLU A 28 10.78 -19.48 -18.67
CA GLU A 28 10.68 -20.61 -19.60
C GLU A 28 12.07 -21.11 -20.05
N PRO A 29 12.20 -22.37 -20.52
CA PRO A 29 11.24 -23.45 -20.39
C PRO A 29 11.21 -23.98 -18.95
N LEU A 30 10.05 -24.50 -18.53
CA LEU A 30 9.89 -25.19 -17.25
C LEU A 30 9.32 -26.58 -17.49
N GLU A 31 9.78 -27.56 -16.72
CA GLU A 31 9.16 -28.88 -16.71
C GLU A 31 7.70 -28.83 -16.29
N ARG A 32 6.92 -29.81 -16.76
CA ARG A 32 5.51 -29.91 -16.44
C ARG A 32 5.30 -29.93 -14.92
N GLY A 33 4.51 -28.98 -14.43
CA GLY A 33 4.18 -28.83 -13.01
C GLY A 33 5.04 -27.81 -12.26
N PHE A 34 6.27 -27.51 -12.72
CA PHE A 34 7.13 -26.52 -12.05
C PHE A 34 6.57 -25.10 -12.13
N GLY A 35 5.87 -24.75 -13.21
CA GLY A 35 5.17 -23.47 -13.32
C GLY A 35 4.15 -23.25 -12.18
N THR A 36 3.36 -24.28 -11.84
CA THR A 36 2.39 -24.20 -10.74
C THR A 36 3.09 -24.13 -9.38
N THR A 37 4.12 -24.95 -9.17
CA THR A 37 4.89 -24.97 -7.92
C THR A 37 5.54 -23.61 -7.65
N LEU A 38 6.23 -23.05 -8.64
CA LEU A 38 6.90 -21.75 -8.55
C LEU A 38 5.87 -20.61 -8.43
N GLY A 39 4.87 -20.59 -9.31
CA GLY A 39 3.88 -19.51 -9.36
C GLY A 39 3.07 -19.39 -8.08
N ASN A 40 2.61 -20.51 -7.52
CA ASN A 40 1.88 -20.50 -6.24
C ASN A 40 2.79 -20.10 -5.07
N GLY A 41 4.04 -20.60 -5.07
CA GLY A 41 5.04 -20.21 -4.07
C GLY A 41 5.30 -18.70 -4.08
N MET A 42 5.62 -18.14 -5.26
CA MET A 42 5.87 -16.71 -5.43
C MET A 42 4.64 -15.87 -5.09
N ARG A 43 3.44 -16.26 -5.52
CA ARG A 43 2.21 -15.54 -5.18
C ARG A 43 2.02 -15.41 -3.66
N ARG A 44 2.25 -16.49 -2.90
CA ARG A 44 2.11 -16.48 -1.44
C ARG A 44 3.15 -15.59 -0.78
N VAL A 45 4.41 -15.68 -1.22
CA VAL A 45 5.50 -14.86 -0.68
C VAL A 45 5.24 -13.37 -0.94
N LEU A 46 4.88 -13.01 -2.18
CA LEU A 46 4.65 -11.62 -2.57
C LEU A 46 3.43 -10.99 -1.88
N LEU A 47 2.36 -11.76 -1.62
CA LEU A 47 1.14 -11.23 -0.99
C LEU A 47 1.15 -11.26 0.54
N SER A 48 2.04 -12.02 1.18
CA SER A 48 1.91 -12.28 2.63
C SER A 48 3.22 -12.31 3.42
N SER A 49 4.38 -12.17 2.78
CA SER A 49 5.67 -12.28 3.48
C SER A 49 6.62 -11.11 3.21
N LEU A 50 6.17 -10.11 2.44
CA LEU A 50 6.93 -8.88 2.27
C LEU A 50 6.75 -7.98 3.49
N PRO A 51 7.84 -7.45 4.07
CA PRO A 51 7.74 -6.44 5.11
C PRO A 51 7.12 -5.17 4.51
N GLY A 52 6.29 -4.51 5.31
CA GLY A 52 5.61 -3.28 4.91
C GLY A 52 4.99 -2.59 6.12
N TYR A 53 4.54 -1.37 5.90
CA TYR A 53 3.93 -0.53 6.92
C TYR A 53 2.49 -0.20 6.52
N ALA A 54 1.61 -0.08 7.51
CA ALA A 54 0.22 0.27 7.30
C ALA A 54 -0.33 0.98 8.55
N ILE A 55 -1.33 1.82 8.34
CA ILE A 55 -2.09 2.43 9.44
C ILE A 55 -2.90 1.33 10.14
N THR A 56 -2.68 1.16 11.45
CA THR A 56 -3.31 0.09 12.24
C THR A 56 -4.51 0.58 13.06
N SER A 57 -4.51 1.86 13.44
CA SER A 57 -5.59 2.49 14.19
C SER A 57 -5.72 3.96 13.79
N VAL A 58 -6.93 4.51 13.97
CA VAL A 58 -7.18 5.93 13.82
C VAL A 58 -8.02 6.40 15.01
N LYS A 59 -7.76 7.63 15.45
CA LYS A 59 -8.60 8.34 16.41
C LYS A 59 -9.00 9.67 15.77
N ILE A 60 -10.30 9.93 15.73
CA ILE A 60 -10.85 11.17 15.21
C ILE A 60 -11.54 11.89 16.37
N ASP A 61 -11.19 13.14 16.60
CA ASP A 61 -11.77 13.90 17.71
C ASP A 61 -13.25 14.20 17.47
N GLY A 62 -14.06 14.05 18.52
CA GLY A 62 -15.51 14.20 18.45
C GLY A 62 -16.26 13.00 17.85
N VAL A 63 -15.56 11.99 17.33
CA VAL A 63 -16.14 10.76 16.78
C VAL A 63 -16.13 9.65 17.82
N LEU A 64 -17.32 9.11 18.13
CA LEU A 64 -17.47 8.03 19.11
C LEU A 64 -17.41 6.63 18.49
N HIS A 65 -17.79 6.50 17.21
CA HIS A 65 -17.83 5.22 16.50
C HIS A 65 -17.66 5.41 14.98
N GLU A 66 -17.30 4.33 14.29
CA GLU A 66 -16.93 4.25 12.88
C GLU A 66 -18.08 4.57 11.89
N PHE A 67 -19.33 4.45 12.34
CA PHE A 67 -20.53 4.73 11.53
C PHE A 67 -21.07 6.16 11.69
N SER A 68 -20.26 7.07 12.22
CA SER A 68 -20.68 8.45 12.44
C SER A 68 -20.26 9.36 11.28
N THR A 69 -20.82 10.56 11.25
CA THR A 69 -20.46 11.63 10.33
C THR A 69 -19.72 12.73 11.08
N ILE A 70 -18.86 13.46 10.38
CA ILE A 70 -18.15 14.61 10.94
C ILE A 70 -18.81 15.88 10.38
N PRO A 71 -19.28 16.80 11.23
CA PRO A 71 -19.86 18.05 10.76
C PRO A 71 -18.90 18.81 9.85
N HIS A 72 -19.42 19.37 8.76
CA HIS A 72 -18.66 20.15 7.76
C HIS A 72 -17.66 19.36 6.92
N VAL A 73 -17.65 18.03 7.06
CA VAL A 73 -16.92 17.11 6.18
C VAL A 73 -17.91 16.38 5.28
N LYS A 74 -17.53 16.15 4.03
CA LYS A 74 -18.41 15.53 3.03
C LYS A 74 -18.45 14.00 3.18
N GLU A 75 -17.31 13.40 3.45
CA GLU A 75 -17.08 11.97 3.65
C GLU A 75 -17.57 11.54 5.05
N ASP A 76 -18.06 10.31 5.16
CA ASP A 76 -18.31 9.71 6.47
C ASP A 76 -17.03 9.08 7.05
N VAL A 77 -17.08 8.69 8.33
CA VAL A 77 -15.91 8.10 9.00
C VAL A 77 -15.44 6.80 8.32
N THR A 78 -16.35 6.04 7.71
CA THR A 78 -16.00 4.79 7.03
C THR A 78 -15.22 5.06 5.74
N GLU A 79 -15.64 6.07 4.96
CA GLU A 79 -14.95 6.53 3.76
C GLU A 79 -13.55 7.08 4.09
N ILE A 80 -13.43 7.88 5.14
CA ILE A 80 -12.14 8.36 5.64
C ILE A 80 -11.22 7.19 6.02
N VAL A 81 -11.74 6.18 6.74
CA VAL A 81 -10.97 4.98 7.10
C VAL A 81 -10.54 4.19 5.86
N LEU A 82 -11.38 4.12 4.82
CA LEU A 82 -11.01 3.47 3.54
C LEU A 82 -9.92 4.26 2.80
N ASN A 83 -10.00 5.59 2.79
CA ASN A 83 -8.98 6.43 2.19
C ASN A 83 -7.64 6.28 2.92
N LEU A 84 -7.64 6.29 4.25
CA LEU A 84 -6.44 6.05 5.07
C LEU A 84 -5.79 4.69 4.81
N LYS A 85 -6.57 3.64 4.51
CA LYS A 85 -6.02 2.32 4.14
C LYS A 85 -5.25 2.33 2.82
N ASN A 86 -5.49 3.32 1.95
CA ASN A 86 -4.78 3.47 0.68
C ASN A 86 -3.52 4.33 0.81
N VAL A 87 -3.25 4.92 1.97
CA VAL A 87 -2.00 5.68 2.21
C VAL A 87 -0.83 4.70 2.20
N ILE A 88 0.16 4.99 1.36
CA ILE A 88 1.40 4.22 1.24
C ILE A 88 2.48 4.97 2.01
N LEU A 89 2.98 4.34 3.07
CA LEU A 89 4.01 4.90 3.93
C LEU A 89 5.20 3.97 4.06
N LYS A 90 6.36 4.57 4.33
CA LYS A 90 7.60 3.89 4.67
C LYS A 90 8.13 4.47 5.98
N ILE A 91 8.52 3.59 6.90
CA ILE A 91 9.08 3.98 8.20
C ILE A 91 10.51 3.45 8.24
N HIS A 92 11.48 4.28 8.61
CA HIS A 92 12.90 3.91 8.76
C HIS A 92 13.26 3.48 10.19
N ASP A 93 12.24 3.33 11.02
CA ASP A 93 12.29 2.90 12.42
C ASP A 93 11.58 1.53 12.56
N GLU A 94 11.89 0.81 13.64
CA GLU A 94 11.29 -0.48 13.98
C GLU A 94 10.07 -0.34 14.91
N MET A 95 9.89 0.84 15.53
CA MET A 95 8.82 1.10 16.48
C MET A 95 7.56 1.67 15.82
N PRO A 96 6.36 1.36 16.36
CA PRO A 96 5.13 2.01 15.93
C PRO A 96 5.19 3.53 16.13
N LYS A 97 4.69 4.29 15.15
CA LYS A 97 4.63 5.76 15.20
C LYS A 97 3.19 6.26 15.14
N THR A 98 2.95 7.35 15.86
CA THR A 98 1.67 8.09 15.82
C THR A 98 1.85 9.33 14.96
N LEU A 99 1.00 9.48 13.96
CA LEU A 99 0.96 10.63 13.05
C LEU A 99 -0.28 11.46 13.32
N TYR A 100 -0.25 12.73 12.93
CA TYR A 100 -1.34 13.67 13.17
C TYR A 100 -1.76 14.35 11.86
N ILE A 101 -3.05 14.64 11.73
CA ILE A 101 -3.59 15.47 10.67
C ILE A 101 -4.40 16.56 11.37
N GLU A 102 -4.09 17.82 11.07
CA GLU A 102 -4.81 18.98 11.59
C GLU A 102 -5.17 19.87 10.40
N ALA A 103 -6.46 20.12 10.22
CA ALA A 103 -6.97 20.97 9.16
C ALA A 103 -8.01 21.93 9.71
N SER A 104 -8.10 23.12 9.11
CA SER A 104 -9.06 24.16 9.50
C SER A 104 -9.41 25.02 8.29
N GLY A 105 -10.69 25.38 8.19
CA GLY A 105 -11.22 26.12 7.04
C GLY A 105 -11.69 25.20 5.92
N GLU A 106 -11.97 25.80 4.76
CA GLU A 106 -12.40 25.08 3.56
C GLU A 106 -11.18 24.58 2.77
N GLY A 107 -11.18 23.32 2.38
CA GLY A 107 -10.10 22.73 1.60
C GLY A 107 -10.22 21.21 1.48
N GLU A 108 -9.44 20.65 0.57
CA GLU A 108 -9.22 19.21 0.42
C GLU A 108 -8.05 18.80 1.33
N ILE A 109 -8.20 17.68 2.06
CA ILE A 109 -7.15 17.09 2.88
C ILE A 109 -6.59 15.89 2.12
N THR A 110 -5.29 15.92 1.88
CA THR A 110 -4.55 14.89 1.18
C THR A 110 -3.57 14.16 2.11
N ALA A 111 -2.98 13.07 1.64
CA ALA A 111 -1.93 12.37 2.38
C ALA A 111 -0.67 13.23 2.63
N ALA A 112 -0.49 14.32 1.86
CA ALA A 112 0.57 15.30 2.12
C ALA A 112 0.37 16.09 3.42
N ASP A 113 -0.86 16.20 3.93
CA ASP A 113 -1.19 16.96 5.13
C ASP A 113 -0.94 16.17 6.43
N ILE A 114 -0.47 14.93 6.30
CA ILE A 114 -0.05 14.09 7.43
C ILE A 114 1.24 14.67 8.02
N GLN A 115 1.16 15.13 9.26
CA GLN A 115 2.31 15.58 10.03
C GLN A 115 3.13 14.37 10.49
N HIS A 116 4.38 14.31 10.06
CA HIS A 116 5.28 13.20 10.33
C HIS A 116 6.72 13.68 10.57
N ASP A 117 7.53 12.83 11.21
CA ASP A 117 8.95 13.10 11.42
C ASP A 117 9.82 12.60 10.25
N ALA A 118 11.14 12.77 10.38
CA ALA A 118 12.10 12.41 9.34
C ALA A 118 12.20 10.90 9.08
N ASP A 119 11.71 10.06 9.98
CA ASP A 119 11.77 8.61 9.81
C ASP A 119 10.57 8.08 9.01
N VAL A 120 9.60 8.94 8.68
CA VAL A 120 8.40 8.56 7.94
C VAL A 120 8.39 9.24 6.57
N GLU A 121 8.09 8.47 5.54
CA GLU A 121 7.92 8.95 4.16
C GLU A 121 6.53 8.58 3.66
N ILE A 122 5.77 9.57 3.17
CA ILE A 122 4.52 9.35 2.43
C ILE A 122 4.84 9.20 0.94
N LEU A 123 4.49 8.06 0.34
CA LEU A 123 4.84 7.72 -1.04
C LEU A 123 3.78 8.11 -2.07
N ASN A 124 2.57 8.45 -1.63
CA ASN A 124 1.46 8.94 -2.46
C ASN A 124 0.80 10.19 -1.85
N PRO A 125 1.53 11.32 -1.81
CA PRO A 125 1.07 12.55 -1.14
C PRO A 125 -0.19 13.16 -1.76
N ASP A 126 -0.50 12.83 -3.02
CA ASP A 126 -1.65 13.28 -3.79
C ASP A 126 -2.95 12.52 -3.46
N LEU A 127 -2.91 11.51 -2.59
CA LEU A 127 -4.09 10.74 -2.22
C LEU A 127 -5.08 11.59 -1.40
N HIS A 128 -6.31 11.72 -1.91
CA HIS A 128 -7.44 12.31 -1.19
C HIS A 128 -7.78 11.54 0.08
N ILE A 129 -7.98 12.25 1.19
CA ILE A 129 -8.45 11.70 2.46
C ILE A 129 -9.85 12.24 2.80
N VAL A 130 -10.02 13.56 2.74
CA VAL A 130 -11.23 14.31 3.13
C VAL A 130 -11.47 15.48 2.19
#